data_AF-A0A8J3P8J5-F1
#
_entry.id   AF-A0A8J3P8J5-F1
#
_cell.length_a   1.000
_cell.length_b   1.000
_cell.length_c   1.000
_cell.angle_alpha   90.00
_cell.angle_beta   90.00
_cell.angle_gamma   90.00
#
_symmetry.space_group_name_H-M   'P 1'
#
loop_
_entity.id
_entity.type
_entity.pdbx_description
1 polymer ?
#
loop_
_entity_poly.entity_id
_entity_poly.type
_entity_poly.pdbx_seq_one_letter_code
_entity_poly.pdbx_strand_id
1 'polypeptide(L)'
;MSYPPPYDPNQAQPPAYNPNQPPPPPYNPNQPPAYSAAGYGSPVQPPKKSKTGMIVGIILGVVLLLCAVCGVGGYYLVYKANEAIEDLPNMIPSVGVATGDATGSHSVRYAVEGTGQALITYSEGPGNTQTETVALPWTKNFTLNSDSFGLSVIAFSAPGGDGNVTGCSISVDGTERQKRDGSGSSATCISVFVAG
;
A
#
# COMPACT_ATOMS: atom_id res chain seq x y z
N MET A 1 35.49 -64.76 -26.03
CA MET A 1 34.38 -63.80 -26.02
C MET A 1 33.44 -64.22 -24.90
N SER A 2 33.51 -63.58 -23.73
CA SER A 2 32.63 -63.89 -22.59
C SER A 2 31.35 -63.07 -22.71
N TYR A 3 30.20 -63.74 -22.69
CA TYR A 3 28.89 -63.09 -22.63
C TYR A 3 28.72 -62.35 -21.30
N PRO A 4 28.02 -61.20 -21.27
CA PRO A 4 27.67 -60.55 -20.02
C PRO A 4 26.67 -61.43 -19.23
N PRO A 5 26.78 -61.47 -17.88
CA PRO A 5 25.86 -62.24 -17.07
C PRO A 5 24.42 -61.70 -17.19
N PRO A 6 23.40 -62.57 -17.10
CA PRO A 6 22.00 -62.15 -17.12
C PRO A 6 21.69 -61.22 -15.94
N TYR A 7 20.87 -60.19 -16.21
CA TYR A 7 20.43 -59.20 -15.23
C TYR A 7 19.63 -59.87 -14.10
N ASP A 8 20.13 -59.77 -12.87
CA ASP A 8 19.43 -60.19 -11.65
C ASP A 8 18.82 -58.96 -10.94
N PRO A 9 17.48 -58.80 -10.94
CA PRO A 9 16.82 -57.67 -10.30
C PRO A 9 16.95 -57.62 -8.77
N ASN A 10 17.48 -58.67 -8.13
CA ASN A 10 17.76 -58.69 -6.69
C ASN A 10 19.23 -58.42 -6.34
N GLN A 11 20.08 -58.08 -7.32
CA GLN A 11 21.42 -57.61 -7.00
C GLN A 11 21.34 -56.24 -6.30
N ALA A 12 21.77 -56.21 -5.04
CA ALA A 12 21.98 -54.98 -4.31
C ALA A 12 22.94 -54.07 -5.10
N GLN A 13 22.48 -52.86 -5.42
CA GLN A 13 23.33 -51.88 -6.08
C GLN A 13 24.59 -51.64 -5.24
N PRO A 14 25.79 -51.58 -5.86
CA PRO A 14 26.98 -51.21 -5.12
C PRO A 14 26.79 -49.80 -4.53
N PRO A 15 27.25 -49.56 -3.30
CA PRO A 15 27.10 -48.27 -2.65
C PRO A 15 27.73 -47.16 -3.51
N ALA A 16 27.08 -46.00 -3.55
CA ALA A 16 27.56 -44.84 -4.28
C ALA A 16 28.98 -44.47 -3.82
N TYR A 17 29.87 -44.20 -4.79
CA TYR A 17 31.26 -43.86 -4.53
C TYR A 17 31.36 -42.65 -3.58
N ASN A 18 31.88 -42.89 -2.39
CA ASN A 18 32.19 -41.85 -1.41
C ASN A 18 33.68 -41.53 -1.47
N PRO A 19 34.09 -40.34 -1.96
CA PRO A 19 35.50 -39.97 -2.10
C PRO A 19 36.28 -39.92 -0.78
N ASN A 20 35.57 -39.87 0.36
CA ASN A 20 36.17 -39.76 1.70
C ASN A 20 36.26 -41.10 2.44
N GLN A 21 36.03 -42.23 1.76
CA GLN A 21 36.12 -43.55 2.41
C GLN A 21 37.60 -43.97 2.56
N PRO A 22 38.07 -44.30 3.78
CA PRO A 22 39.42 -44.84 3.97
C PRO A 22 39.59 -46.12 3.15
N PRO A 23 40.77 -46.36 2.54
CA PRO A 23 41.01 -47.58 1.79
C PRO A 23 40.85 -48.81 2.69
N PRO A 24 40.26 -49.92 2.19
CA PRO A 24 40.14 -51.14 2.96
C PRO A 24 41.53 -51.67 3.34
N PRO A 25 41.69 -52.30 4.52
CA PRO A 25 42.95 -52.88 4.92
C PRO A 25 43.40 -53.97 3.92
N PRO A 26 44.71 -54.14 3.71
CA PRO A 26 45.24 -55.14 2.80
C PRO A 26 44.81 -56.54 3.22
N TYR A 27 44.31 -57.31 2.24
CA TYR A 27 43.90 -58.69 2.43
C TYR A 27 45.10 -59.53 2.89
N ASN A 28 45.02 -60.11 4.10
CA ASN A 28 46.01 -61.04 4.64
C ASN A 28 45.44 -62.48 4.58
N PRO A 29 45.97 -63.36 3.70
CA PRO A 29 45.47 -64.72 3.52
C PRO A 29 45.64 -65.66 4.72
N ASN A 30 46.36 -65.25 5.79
CA ASN A 30 46.76 -66.14 6.89
C ASN A 30 46.02 -65.91 8.22
N GLN A 31 44.78 -65.39 8.20
CA GLN A 31 43.96 -65.34 9.43
C GLN A 31 43.23 -66.67 9.68
N PRO A 32 43.42 -67.32 10.86
CA PRO A 32 42.67 -68.52 11.22
C PRO A 32 41.18 -68.20 11.44
N PRO A 33 40.26 -69.15 11.15
CA PRO A 33 38.82 -68.92 11.29
C PRO A 33 38.46 -68.62 12.74
N ALA A 34 37.90 -67.43 12.98
CA ALA A 34 37.38 -67.05 14.28
C ALA A 34 36.11 -67.86 14.59
N TYR A 35 36.20 -68.70 15.62
CA TYR A 35 35.10 -69.48 16.15
C TYR A 35 33.95 -68.55 16.56
N SER A 36 32.74 -68.78 16.03
CA SER A 36 31.54 -68.01 16.37
C SER A 36 31.18 -68.23 17.84
N ALA A 37 31.38 -67.21 18.67
CA ALA A 37 30.92 -67.20 20.04
C ALA A 37 29.40 -67.00 20.10
N ALA A 38 28.76 -67.82 20.95
CA ALA A 38 27.33 -67.89 21.18
C ALA A 38 26.68 -66.53 21.53
N GLY A 39 25.46 -66.34 21.05
CA GLY A 39 24.67 -65.13 21.22
C GLY A 39 24.40 -64.77 22.69
N TYR A 40 24.66 -63.51 23.02
CA TYR A 40 24.18 -62.86 24.23
C TYR A 40 23.11 -61.84 23.85
N GLY A 41 21.91 -62.02 24.42
CA GLY A 41 20.79 -61.10 24.28
C GLY A 41 21.11 -59.71 24.85
N SER A 42 20.64 -58.68 24.15
CA SER A 42 20.79 -57.28 24.58
C SER A 42 19.88 -56.98 25.78
N PRO A 43 20.33 -56.21 26.79
CA PRO A 43 19.45 -55.77 27.86
C PRO A 43 18.38 -54.82 27.31
N VAL A 44 17.13 -55.02 27.75
CA VAL A 44 16.00 -54.14 27.45
C VAL A 44 16.30 -52.75 28.01
N GLN A 45 16.50 -51.75 27.15
CA GLN A 45 16.66 -50.37 27.58
C GLN A 45 15.35 -49.86 28.21
N PRO A 46 15.38 -49.18 29.37
CA PRO A 46 14.19 -48.58 29.95
C PRO A 46 13.60 -47.52 28.99
N PRO A 47 12.27 -47.35 28.94
CA PRO A 47 11.61 -46.48 27.96
C PRO A 47 12.06 -45.03 28.13
N LYS A 48 12.58 -44.44 27.05
CA LYS A 48 12.92 -43.00 27.01
C LYS A 48 11.63 -42.19 27.11
N LYS A 49 11.49 -41.39 28.17
CA LYS A 49 10.36 -40.49 28.37
C LYS A 49 10.28 -39.51 27.20
N SER A 50 9.21 -39.60 26.39
CA SER A 50 9.08 -38.74 25.21
C SER A 50 8.74 -37.30 25.65
N LYS A 51 9.45 -36.34 25.08
CA LYS A 51 9.15 -34.91 25.25
C LYS A 51 8.08 -34.44 24.25
N THR A 52 7.43 -35.38 23.56
CA THR A 52 6.49 -35.10 22.46
C THR A 52 5.36 -34.19 22.91
N GLY A 53 4.78 -34.40 24.09
CA GLY A 53 3.72 -33.52 24.62
C GLY A 53 4.20 -32.09 24.90
N MET A 54 5.45 -31.92 25.35
CA MET A 54 6.03 -30.60 25.58
C MET A 54 6.30 -29.86 24.27
N ILE A 55 6.77 -30.58 23.24
CA ILE A 55 7.02 -30.02 21.91
C ILE A 55 5.71 -29.57 21.27
N VAL A 56 4.66 -30.39 21.35
CA VAL A 56 3.32 -30.04 20.81
C VAL A 56 2.74 -28.82 21.53
N GLY A 57 2.91 -28.72 22.86
CA GLY A 57 2.47 -27.55 23.62
C GLY A 57 3.19 -26.26 23.22
N ILE A 58 4.51 -26.32 22.99
CA ILE A 58 5.29 -25.17 22.53
C ILE A 58 4.86 -24.74 21.13
N ILE A 59 4.67 -25.68 20.19
CA ILE A 59 4.24 -25.36 18.83
C ILE A 59 2.87 -24.68 18.83
N LEU A 60 1.90 -25.19 19.58
CA LEU A 60 0.59 -24.56 19.70
C LEU A 60 0.65 -23.16 20.34
N GLY A 61 1.49 -22.97 21.36
CA GLY A 61 1.71 -21.67 21.98
C GLY A 61 2.33 -20.65 21.02
N VAL A 62 3.33 -21.06 20.23
CA VAL A 62 3.98 -20.20 19.23
C VAL A 62 3.04 -19.85 18.10
N VAL A 63 2.21 -20.80 17.62
CA VAL A 63 1.20 -20.54 16.58
C VAL A 63 0.15 -19.54 17.06
N LEU A 64 -0.36 -19.70 18.28
CA LEU A 64 -1.31 -18.74 18.87
C LEU A 64 -0.68 -17.36 19.08
N LEU A 65 0.58 -17.29 19.50
CA LEU A 65 1.31 -16.04 19.66
C LEU A 65 1.54 -15.35 18.30
N LEU A 66 1.92 -16.10 17.27
CA LEU A 66 2.03 -15.59 15.90
C LEU A 66 0.69 -15.09 15.37
N CYS A 67 -0.40 -15.83 15.59
CA CYS A 67 -1.74 -15.39 15.20
C CYS A 67 -2.18 -14.11 15.95
N ALA A 68 -1.85 -13.98 17.24
CA ALA A 68 -2.14 -12.77 18.01
C ALA A 68 -1.31 -11.57 17.55
N VAL A 69 -0.01 -11.76 17.28
CA VAL A 69 0.90 -10.69 16.83
C VAL A 69 0.57 -10.27 15.39
N CYS A 70 0.33 -11.21 14.48
CA CYS A 70 -0.09 -10.91 13.11
C CYS A 70 -1.51 -10.32 13.06
N GLY A 71 -2.41 -10.77 13.94
CA GLY A 71 -3.77 -10.25 14.03
C GLY A 71 -3.82 -8.80 14.52
N VAL A 72 -3.14 -8.49 15.63
CA VAL A 72 -3.12 -7.13 16.19
C VAL A 72 -2.27 -6.19 15.33
N GLY A 73 -1.11 -6.64 14.86
CA GLY A 73 -0.25 -5.84 13.97
C GLY A 73 -0.90 -5.57 12.61
N GLY A 74 -1.52 -6.59 12.01
CA GLY A 74 -2.29 -6.44 10.77
C GLY A 74 -3.50 -5.54 10.95
N TYR A 75 -4.27 -5.71 12.03
CA TYR A 75 -5.41 -4.85 12.36
C TYR A 75 -4.99 -3.39 12.56
N TYR A 76 -3.88 -3.14 13.27
CA TYR A 76 -3.38 -1.78 13.50
C TYR A 76 -2.88 -1.12 12.21
N LEU A 77 -2.22 -1.88 11.33
CA LEU A 77 -1.81 -1.39 10.01
C LEU A 77 -2.99 -1.11 9.09
N VAL A 78 -4.02 -1.97 9.09
CA VAL A 78 -5.26 -1.74 8.33
C VAL A 78 -6.04 -0.55 8.88
N TYR A 79 -6.11 -0.39 10.21
CA TYR A 79 -6.73 0.76 10.85
C TYR A 79 -6.03 2.07 10.46
N LYS A 80 -4.70 2.10 10.48
CA LYS A 80 -3.90 3.25 10.04
C LYS A 80 -4.00 3.51 8.53
N ALA A 81 -4.16 2.46 7.72
CA ALA A 81 -4.39 2.61 6.30
C ALA A 81 -5.77 3.20 5.99
N ASN A 82 -6.80 2.87 6.78
CA ASN A 82 -8.12 3.47 6.60
C ASN A 82 -8.13 4.98 6.88
N GLU A 83 -7.41 5.45 7.91
CA GLU A 83 -7.24 6.90 8.15
C GLU A 83 -6.59 7.60 6.93
N ALA A 84 -5.62 6.95 6.28
CA ALA A 84 -4.96 7.51 5.09
C ALA A 84 -5.84 7.48 3.83
N ILE A 85 -6.84 6.59 3.75
CA ILE A 85 -7.77 6.50 2.61
C ILE A 85 -8.84 7.60 2.69
N GLU A 86 -9.26 8.00 3.90
CA GLU A 86 -10.22 9.11 4.08
C GLU A 86 -9.64 10.47 3.64
N ASP A 87 -8.32 10.62 3.63
CA ASP A 87 -7.63 11.85 3.18
C ASP A 87 -7.30 11.86 1.68
N LEU A 88 -7.41 10.74 0.97
CA LEU A 88 -7.19 10.68 -0.48
C LEU A 88 -8.05 11.65 -1.30
N PRO A 89 -9.36 11.87 -1.03
CA PRO A 89 -10.16 12.83 -1.80
C PRO A 89 -9.69 14.27 -1.62
N ASN A 90 -9.00 14.61 -0.54
CA ASN A 90 -8.48 15.95 -0.28
C ASN A 90 -7.16 16.24 -1.04
N MET A 91 -6.43 15.19 -1.47
CA MET A 91 -5.13 15.35 -2.14
C MET A 91 -5.21 15.37 -3.67
N ILE A 92 -6.30 14.88 -4.27
CA ILE A 92 -6.49 14.97 -5.71
C ILE A 92 -7.10 16.34 -6.00
N PRO A 93 -6.49 17.19 -6.85
CA PRO A 93 -7.18 18.37 -7.34
C PRO A 93 -8.37 17.91 -8.18
N SER A 94 -9.54 17.80 -7.55
CA SER A 94 -10.81 17.64 -8.25
C SER A 94 -10.95 18.80 -9.21
N VAL A 95 -10.99 18.49 -10.51
CA VAL A 95 -11.38 19.41 -11.56
C VAL A 95 -12.82 19.07 -11.89
N GLY A 96 -13.74 19.97 -11.54
CA GLY A 96 -15.14 19.81 -11.93
C GLY A 96 -15.24 20.00 -13.43
N VAL A 97 -15.59 18.96 -14.19
CA VAL A 97 -15.97 19.09 -15.60
C VAL A 97 -17.48 19.10 -15.62
N ALA A 98 -18.05 20.21 -16.05
CA ALA A 98 -19.50 20.33 -16.06
C ALA A 98 -19.96 20.74 -17.46
N THR A 99 -20.82 19.92 -18.04
CA THR A 99 -21.53 20.22 -19.28
C THR A 99 -22.72 21.12 -18.99
N GLY A 100 -23.05 22.04 -19.90
CA GLY A 100 -24.25 22.87 -19.81
C GLY A 100 -24.96 22.93 -21.14
N ASP A 101 -26.28 22.98 -21.13
CA ASP A 101 -27.10 23.05 -22.35
C ASP A 101 -27.25 24.49 -22.89
N ALA A 102 -26.64 25.47 -22.20
CA ALA A 102 -26.74 26.88 -22.55
C ALA A 102 -25.49 27.33 -23.30
N THR A 103 -25.68 27.91 -24.48
CA THR A 103 -24.67 28.64 -25.25
C THR A 103 -24.76 30.12 -24.95
N GLY A 104 -23.62 30.82 -24.88
CA GLY A 104 -23.55 32.27 -24.78
C GLY A 104 -23.08 32.80 -23.44
N SER A 105 -23.94 33.54 -22.75
CA SER A 105 -23.59 34.35 -21.58
C SER A 105 -23.83 33.58 -20.27
N HIS A 106 -22.78 33.40 -19.48
CA HIS A 106 -22.80 32.65 -18.23
C HIS A 106 -22.44 33.51 -17.04
N SER A 107 -23.20 33.38 -15.95
CA SER A 107 -22.93 34.05 -14.67
C SER A 107 -22.02 33.17 -13.82
N VAL A 108 -20.79 33.64 -13.56
CA VAL A 108 -19.82 32.95 -12.72
C VAL A 108 -19.77 33.59 -11.34
N ARG A 109 -19.78 32.76 -10.31
CA ARG A 109 -19.57 33.16 -8.92
C ARG A 109 -18.40 32.39 -8.31
N TYR A 110 -17.42 33.12 -7.79
CA TYR A 110 -16.42 32.60 -6.89
C TYR A 110 -16.77 32.97 -5.45
N ALA A 111 -16.57 32.03 -4.53
CA ALA A 111 -16.62 32.29 -3.11
C ALA A 111 -15.39 31.69 -2.43
N VAL A 112 -14.84 32.42 -1.47
CA VAL A 112 -13.76 31.96 -0.60
C VAL A 112 -14.20 32.17 0.85
N GLU A 113 -14.18 31.10 1.61
CA GLU A 113 -14.57 31.05 3.01
C GLU A 113 -13.34 31.13 3.90
N GLY A 114 -13.49 31.78 5.06
CA GLY A 114 -12.42 31.94 6.02
C GLY A 114 -12.52 33.22 6.83
N THR A 115 -11.44 33.55 7.52
CA THR A 115 -11.29 34.77 8.32
C THR A 115 -9.95 35.47 8.03
N GLY A 116 -9.82 36.73 8.40
CA GLY A 116 -8.60 37.52 8.21
C GLY A 116 -8.38 37.95 6.76
N GLN A 117 -7.15 38.36 6.43
CA GLN A 117 -6.78 38.76 5.06
C GLN A 117 -6.24 37.59 4.24
N ALA A 118 -6.65 37.53 2.97
CA ALA A 118 -6.18 36.55 2.01
C ALA A 118 -5.77 37.22 0.69
N LEU A 119 -4.73 36.68 0.06
CA LEU A 119 -4.37 36.97 -1.32
C LEU A 119 -5.17 36.00 -2.21
N ILE A 120 -6.03 36.53 -3.06
CA ILE A 120 -6.84 35.76 -4.00
C ILE A 120 -6.33 35.99 -5.42
N THR A 121 -6.09 34.90 -6.14
CA THR A 121 -5.83 34.90 -7.58
C THR A 121 -6.94 34.15 -8.29
N TYR A 122 -7.59 34.77 -9.27
CA TYR A 122 -8.74 34.19 -9.96
C TYR A 122 -8.75 34.46 -11.45
N SER A 123 -9.38 33.58 -12.24
CA SER A 123 -9.57 33.78 -13.67
C SER A 123 -10.91 34.47 -13.96
N GLU A 124 -10.90 35.50 -14.80
CA GLU A 124 -12.08 36.27 -15.24
C GLU A 124 -12.24 36.12 -16.76
N GLY A 125 -12.14 34.88 -17.23
CA GLY A 125 -12.22 34.50 -18.65
C GLY A 125 -10.90 33.98 -19.23
N PRO A 126 -10.91 33.53 -20.50
CA PRO A 126 -9.74 32.97 -21.15
C PRO A 126 -8.55 33.93 -21.16
N GLY A 127 -7.45 33.55 -20.51
CA GLY A 127 -6.21 34.34 -20.46
C GLY A 127 -6.28 35.58 -19.57
N ASN A 128 -7.38 35.81 -18.85
CA ASN A 128 -7.52 36.94 -17.93
C ASN A 128 -7.42 36.44 -16.48
N THR A 129 -6.37 36.83 -15.77
CA THR A 129 -6.14 36.50 -14.36
C THR A 129 -6.01 37.78 -13.55
N GLN A 130 -6.69 37.81 -12.41
CA GLN A 130 -6.68 38.91 -11.46
C GLN A 130 -6.08 38.44 -10.14
N THR A 131 -5.42 39.36 -9.43
CA THR A 131 -4.86 39.10 -8.10
C THR A 131 -5.16 40.29 -7.19
N GLU A 132 -5.73 40.01 -6.01
CA GLU A 132 -6.09 41.04 -5.03
C GLU A 132 -5.96 40.52 -3.60
N THR A 133 -5.62 41.41 -2.66
CA THR A 133 -5.64 41.12 -1.23
C THR A 133 -6.96 41.62 -0.65
N VAL A 134 -7.70 40.73 0.01
CA VAL A 134 -9.06 41.00 0.50
C VAL A 134 -9.31 40.41 1.88
N ALA A 135 -10.34 40.90 2.58
CA ALA A 135 -10.83 40.30 3.80
C ALA A 135 -11.78 39.13 3.49
N LEU A 136 -11.69 38.04 4.26
CA LEU A 136 -12.58 36.90 4.16
C LEU A 136 -13.78 37.01 5.12
N PRO A 137 -14.97 36.47 4.75
CA PRO A 137 -15.25 35.75 3.50
C PRO A 137 -15.41 36.69 2.30
N TRP A 138 -15.01 36.21 1.12
CA TRP A 138 -15.03 36.99 -0.13
C TRP A 138 -15.89 36.33 -1.20
N THR A 139 -16.49 37.14 -2.08
CA THR A 139 -17.26 36.68 -3.23
C THR A 139 -17.04 37.60 -4.42
N LYS A 140 -16.91 37.01 -5.61
CA LYS A 140 -16.84 37.72 -6.89
C LYS A 140 -17.85 37.14 -7.87
N ASN A 141 -18.59 38.02 -8.53
CA ASN A 141 -19.50 37.68 -9.61
C ASN A 141 -19.05 38.38 -10.89
N PHE A 142 -19.09 37.68 -12.01
CA PHE A 142 -18.82 38.24 -13.33
C PHE A 142 -19.53 37.40 -14.41
N THR A 143 -19.56 37.92 -15.63
CA THR A 143 -20.22 37.26 -16.76
C THR A 143 -19.19 36.92 -17.83
N LEU A 144 -19.27 35.70 -18.35
CA LEU A 144 -18.47 35.24 -19.49
C LEU A 144 -19.38 35.00 -20.69
N ASN A 145 -19.00 35.56 -21.84
CA ASN A 145 -19.69 35.32 -23.10
C ASN A 145 -18.88 34.30 -23.92
N SER A 146 -18.89 33.04 -23.48
CA SER A 146 -18.16 31.95 -24.11
C SER A 146 -18.84 30.63 -23.81
N ASP A 147 -18.91 29.76 -24.82
CA ASP A 147 -19.51 28.42 -24.70
C ASP A 147 -18.58 27.43 -24.00
N SER A 148 -17.30 27.74 -23.84
CA SER A 148 -16.34 26.89 -23.12
C SER A 148 -15.27 27.74 -22.45
N PHE A 149 -14.97 27.45 -21.18
CA PHE A 149 -13.99 28.20 -20.41
C PHE A 149 -13.47 27.44 -19.19
N GLY A 150 -12.23 27.73 -18.81
CA GLY A 150 -11.63 27.31 -17.56
C GLY A 150 -11.82 28.35 -16.47
N LEU A 151 -12.17 27.89 -15.28
CA LEU A 151 -12.33 28.68 -14.07
C LEU A 151 -11.32 28.23 -13.02
N SER A 152 -10.66 29.18 -12.39
CA SER A 152 -9.77 28.92 -11.26
C SER A 152 -9.89 30.04 -10.24
N VAL A 153 -10.00 29.67 -8.97
CA VAL A 153 -9.83 30.58 -7.83
C VAL A 153 -8.88 29.92 -6.83
N ILE A 154 -7.85 30.67 -6.46
CA ILE A 154 -6.79 30.24 -5.54
C ILE A 154 -6.71 31.31 -4.45
N ALA A 155 -6.81 30.90 -3.19
CA ALA A 155 -6.68 31.78 -2.04
C ALA A 155 -5.54 31.31 -1.14
N PHE A 156 -4.74 32.25 -0.65
CA PHE A 156 -3.71 32.04 0.35
C PHE A 156 -3.90 33.04 1.50
N SER A 157 -3.60 32.65 2.72
CA SER A 157 -3.48 33.61 3.83
C SER A 157 -2.45 34.68 3.48
N ALA A 158 -2.79 35.95 3.72
CA ALA A 158 -1.90 37.06 3.38
C ALA A 158 -0.61 37.01 4.22
N PRO A 159 0.57 37.37 3.65
CA PRO A 159 1.83 37.38 4.38
C PRO A 159 1.76 38.25 5.64
N GLY A 160 2.12 37.68 6.80
CA GLY A 160 2.11 38.39 8.08
C GLY A 160 0.72 38.65 8.66
N GLY A 161 -0.35 38.12 8.03
CA GLY A 161 -1.72 38.20 8.53
C GLY A 161 -2.14 36.99 9.37
N ASP A 162 -3.28 37.12 10.03
CA ASP A 162 -4.01 36.08 10.76
C ASP A 162 -5.02 35.33 9.88
N GLY A 163 -4.77 35.30 8.57
CA GLY A 163 -5.66 34.71 7.58
C GLY A 163 -5.86 33.21 7.81
N ASN A 164 -7.11 32.77 7.85
CA ASN A 164 -7.52 31.38 7.94
C ASN A 164 -8.47 31.05 6.79
N VAL A 165 -7.97 30.42 5.74
CA VAL A 165 -8.74 30.05 4.54
C VAL A 165 -9.38 28.67 4.75
N THR A 166 -10.70 28.63 4.87
CA THR A 166 -11.44 27.41 5.23
C THR A 166 -12.11 26.73 4.05
N GLY A 167 -12.22 27.38 2.89
CA GLY A 167 -12.78 26.75 1.70
C GLY A 167 -12.90 27.67 0.49
N CYS A 168 -13.25 27.08 -0.65
CA CYS A 168 -13.62 27.80 -1.86
C CYS A 168 -14.77 27.11 -2.58
N SER A 169 -15.52 27.86 -3.39
CA SER A 169 -16.46 27.29 -4.35
C SER A 169 -16.55 28.11 -5.64
N ILE A 170 -16.95 27.41 -6.71
CA ILE A 170 -17.22 27.95 -8.04
C ILE A 170 -18.64 27.56 -8.42
N SER A 171 -19.46 28.55 -8.78
CA SER A 171 -20.79 28.34 -9.34
C SER A 171 -20.90 28.95 -10.72
N VAL A 172 -21.63 28.28 -11.62
CA VAL A 172 -21.97 28.78 -12.96
C VAL A 172 -23.48 28.70 -13.12
N ASP A 173 -24.10 29.83 -13.46
CA ASP A 173 -25.55 30.01 -13.60
C ASP A 173 -26.33 29.57 -12.36
N GLY A 174 -25.80 29.94 -11.19
CA GLY A 174 -26.37 29.57 -9.89
C GLY A 174 -26.14 28.11 -9.47
N THR A 175 -25.59 27.26 -10.34
CA THR A 175 -25.28 25.87 -10.01
C THR A 175 -23.85 25.77 -9.49
N GLU A 176 -23.66 25.24 -8.27
CA GLU A 176 -22.32 24.94 -7.75
C GLU A 176 -21.67 23.83 -8.59
N ARG A 177 -20.55 24.17 -9.24
CA ARG A 177 -19.78 23.24 -10.10
C ARG A 177 -18.59 22.65 -9.37
N GLN A 178 -18.06 23.38 -8.39
CA GLN A 178 -16.96 22.91 -7.58
C GLN A 178 -17.02 23.51 -6.17
N LYS A 179 -16.66 22.70 -5.17
CA LYS A 179 -16.44 23.11 -3.79
C LYS A 179 -15.28 22.33 -3.19
N ARG A 180 -14.45 22.99 -2.38
CA ARG A 180 -13.35 22.34 -1.67
C ARG A 180 -13.11 23.00 -0.33
N ASP A 181 -12.79 22.17 0.66
CA ASP A 181 -12.32 22.62 1.96
C ASP A 181 -10.89 23.17 1.87
N GLY A 182 -10.59 24.16 2.70
CA GLY A 182 -9.29 24.80 2.80
C GLY A 182 -8.41 24.16 3.86
N SER A 183 -7.09 24.34 3.72
CA SER A 183 -6.09 23.86 4.68
C SER A 183 -5.87 24.80 5.88
N GLY A 184 -6.66 25.87 5.99
CA GLY A 184 -6.41 27.00 6.88
C GLY A 184 -5.40 28.00 6.32
N SER A 185 -4.42 27.56 5.53
CA SER A 185 -3.46 28.44 4.85
C SER A 185 -3.82 28.74 3.39
N SER A 186 -4.61 27.86 2.75
CA SER A 186 -4.96 27.99 1.34
C SER A 186 -6.21 27.21 0.97
N ALA A 187 -6.84 27.60 -0.14
CA ALA A 187 -7.86 26.80 -0.82
C ALA A 187 -7.72 27.00 -2.33
N THR A 188 -7.99 25.96 -3.12
CA THR A 188 -7.92 26.00 -4.59
C THR A 188 -9.11 25.29 -5.19
N CYS A 189 -9.85 26.01 -6.03
CA CYS A 189 -10.97 25.47 -6.79
C CYS A 189 -10.71 25.68 -8.28
N ILE A 190 -10.87 24.61 -9.06
CA ILE A 190 -10.72 24.62 -10.50
C ILE A 190 -11.94 23.90 -11.10
N SER A 191 -12.53 24.50 -12.13
CA SER A 191 -13.66 23.94 -12.87
C SER A 191 -13.49 24.24 -14.35
N VAL A 192 -13.94 23.34 -15.20
CA VAL A 192 -14.07 23.56 -16.65
C VAL A 192 -15.55 23.50 -16.99
N PHE A 193 -16.01 24.51 -17.73
CA PHE A 193 -17.33 24.54 -18.32
C PHE A 193 -17.24 24.30 -19.83
N VAL A 194 -18.09 23.41 -20.34
CA VAL A 194 -18.21 23.10 -21.77
C VAL A 194 -19.70 23.06 -22.11
N ALA A 195 -20.13 23.89 -23.05
CA ALA A 195 -21.48 23.79 -23.61
C ALA A 195 -21.62 22.50 -24.44
N GLY A 196 -22.72 21.79 -24.26
CA GLY A 196 -23.07 20.55 -24.96
C GLY A 196 -23.73 20.79 -26.31
#